data_AF-A0A2V9JDH5-F1
#
_entry.id   AF-A0A2V9JDH5-F1
#
_cell.length_a   1.000
_cell.length_b   1.000
_cell.length_c   1.000
_cell.angle_alpha   90.00
_cell.angle_beta   90.00
_cell.angle_gamma   90.00
#
_symmetry.space_group_name_H-M   'P 1'
#
loop_
_entity.id
_entity.type
_entity.pdbx_description
1 polymer ?
#
loop_
_entity_poly.entity_id
_entity_poly.type
_entity_poly.pdbx_seq_one_letter_code
_entity_poly.pdbx_strand_id
1 'polypeptide(L)'
;MRTSYNHIAGRSVERLAALDLHLLEEELRSGVTGEMDEEAVRAKQPLLEGRASPRRGRAPFEHYRTVSFISTMAEYVHGLWHDVQIRIGAEHLPLPQLRRRMELLAEMFPPNPGYRVFSAEMGKDE
;
A
#
# COMPACT_ATOMS: atom_id res chain seq x y z
N MET A 1 -22.21 -19.27 18.79
CA MET A 1 -20.88 -19.52 18.20
C MET A 1 -20.53 -18.49 17.10
N ARG A 2 -20.69 -17.18 17.38
CA ARG A 2 -20.40 -16.07 16.43
C ARG A 2 -19.38 -15.05 16.96
N THR A 3 -19.05 -15.11 18.24
CA THR A 3 -18.24 -14.10 18.92
C THR A 3 -16.74 -14.26 18.69
N SER A 4 -16.27 -15.49 18.45
CA SER A 4 -14.83 -15.79 18.31
C SER A 4 -14.27 -15.49 16.91
N TYR A 5 -15.08 -15.61 15.85
CA TYR A 5 -14.63 -15.38 14.46
C TYR A 5 -14.35 -13.90 14.18
N ASN A 6 -15.22 -13.00 14.66
CA ASN A 6 -15.02 -11.55 14.54
C ASN A 6 -13.80 -11.04 15.34
N HIS A 7 -13.48 -11.67 16.47
CA HIS A 7 -12.35 -11.26 17.30
C HIS A 7 -10.99 -11.60 16.65
N ILE A 8 -10.90 -12.76 15.99
CA ILE A 8 -9.66 -13.19 15.32
C ILE A 8 -9.45 -12.41 14.01
N ALA A 9 -10.52 -12.23 13.22
CA ALA A 9 -10.47 -11.42 12.00
C ALA A 9 -10.19 -9.93 12.29
N GLY A 10 -10.70 -9.38 13.39
CA GLY A 10 -10.38 -8.02 13.82
C GLY A 10 -8.89 -7.83 14.15
N ARG A 11 -8.31 -8.77 14.90
CA ARG A 11 -6.88 -8.73 15.26
C ARG A 11 -5.95 -8.88 14.05
N SER A 12 -6.36 -9.65 13.03
CA SER A 12 -5.56 -9.77 11.80
C SER A 12 -5.58 -8.47 10.99
N VAL A 13 -6.73 -7.80 10.87
CA VAL A 13 -6.83 -6.51 10.15
C VAL A 13 -6.06 -5.41 10.88
N GLU A 14 -6.13 -5.34 12.21
CA GLU A 14 -5.36 -4.40 13.02
C GLU A 14 -3.84 -4.59 12.85
N ARG A 15 -3.39 -5.85 12.82
CA ARG A 15 -1.99 -6.19 12.58
C ARG A 15 -1.55 -5.75 11.19
N LEU A 16 -2.36 -5.98 10.18
CA LEU A 16 -2.03 -5.63 8.80
C LEU A 16 -2.09 -4.12 8.56
N ALA A 17 -3.01 -3.41 9.22
CA ALA A 17 -2.99 -1.96 9.27
C ALA A 17 -1.70 -1.43 9.91
N ALA A 18 -1.20 -2.09 10.97
CA ALA A 18 0.11 -1.73 11.52
C ALA A 18 1.25 -2.03 10.54
N LEU A 19 1.19 -3.10 9.76
CA LEU A 19 2.20 -3.41 8.75
C LEU A 19 2.20 -2.40 7.58
N ASP A 20 1.02 -1.95 7.14
CA ASP A 20 0.86 -0.86 6.17
C ASP A 20 1.56 0.43 6.65
N LEU A 21 1.31 0.81 7.92
CA LEU A 21 2.00 1.93 8.56
C LEU A 21 3.54 1.79 8.49
N HIS A 22 4.06 0.62 8.91
CA HIS A 22 5.51 0.39 8.95
C HIS A 22 6.14 0.40 7.55
N LEU A 23 5.43 -0.15 6.56
CA LEU A 23 5.86 -0.16 5.17
C LEU A 23 6.01 1.27 4.64
N LEU A 24 5.02 2.13 4.85
CA LEU A 24 5.09 3.53 4.39
C LEU A 24 6.18 4.34 5.11
N GLU A 25 6.39 4.11 6.41
CA GLU A 25 7.48 4.74 7.16
C GLU A 25 8.88 4.29 6.68
N GLU A 26 9.04 3.03 6.30
CA GLU A 26 10.27 2.52 5.68
C GLU A 26 10.54 3.18 4.32
N GLU A 27 9.52 3.28 3.48
CA GLU A 27 9.62 3.93 2.17
C GLU A 27 9.99 5.41 2.28
N LEU A 28 9.36 6.13 3.21
CA LEU A 28 9.70 7.53 3.49
C LEU A 28 11.14 7.68 3.98
N ARG A 29 11.60 6.82 4.91
CA ARG A 29 13.00 6.82 5.39
C ARG A 29 14.00 6.50 4.28
N SER A 30 13.60 5.66 3.32
CA SER A 30 14.42 5.28 2.17
C SER A 30 14.37 6.32 1.03
N GLY A 31 13.60 7.39 1.19
CA GLY A 31 13.49 8.47 0.20
C GLY A 31 12.73 8.09 -1.07
N VAL A 32 11.82 7.10 -1.01
CA VAL A 32 10.98 6.74 -2.16
C VAL A 32 10.06 7.91 -2.49
N THR A 33 10.21 8.50 -3.68
CA THR A 33 9.45 9.69 -4.09
C THR A 33 8.12 9.37 -4.76
N GLY A 34 8.08 8.30 -5.55
CA GLY A 34 6.90 7.93 -6.35
C GLY A 34 5.75 7.36 -5.54
N GLU A 35 4.55 7.42 -6.14
CA GLU A 35 3.31 6.82 -5.66
C GLU A 35 2.46 6.30 -6.82
N MET A 36 1.37 5.60 -6.49
CA MET A 36 0.44 5.02 -7.47
C MET A 36 -0.51 6.05 -8.08
N ASP A 37 -0.88 7.06 -7.29
CA ASP A 37 -1.80 8.13 -7.66
C ASP A 37 -1.21 9.52 -7.38
N GLU A 38 -1.57 10.50 -8.20
CA GLU A 38 -1.07 11.87 -8.05
C GLU A 38 -1.47 12.53 -6.73
N GLU A 39 -2.63 12.21 -6.17
CA GLU A 39 -3.05 12.68 -4.85
C GLU A 39 -2.12 12.15 -3.76
N ALA A 40 -1.73 10.88 -3.86
CA ALA A 40 -0.76 10.29 -2.95
C ALA A 40 0.62 10.96 -3.09
N VAL A 41 1.08 11.27 -4.32
CA VAL A 41 2.30 12.06 -4.55
C VAL A 41 2.22 13.41 -3.83
N ARG A 42 1.12 14.16 -4.02
CA ARG A 42 0.92 15.47 -3.40
C ARG A 42 0.89 15.39 -1.87
N ALA A 43 0.26 14.37 -1.30
CA ALA A 43 0.20 14.16 0.14
C ALA A 43 1.55 13.74 0.74
N LYS A 44 2.37 13.01 -0.03
CA LYS A 44 3.70 12.53 0.37
C LYS A 44 4.76 13.63 0.36
N GLN A 45 4.70 14.54 -0.61
CA GLN A 45 5.75 15.54 -0.84
C GLN A 45 6.12 16.36 0.42
N PRO A 46 5.18 16.91 1.21
CA PRO A 46 5.53 17.63 2.44
C PRO A 46 6.21 16.77 3.51
N LEU A 47 6.00 15.46 3.48
CA LEU A 47 6.63 14.52 4.41
C LEU A 47 8.10 14.30 4.04
N LEU A 48 8.39 14.15 2.75
CA LEU A 48 9.75 13.98 2.22
C LEU A 48 10.62 15.24 2.39
N GLU A 49 10.02 16.42 2.26
CA GLU A 49 10.71 17.70 2.44
C GLU A 49 11.05 18.01 3.92
N GLY A 50 10.76 17.10 4.85
CA GLY A 50 10.94 17.32 6.29
C GLY A 50 10.04 18.43 6.85
N ARG A 51 9.07 18.91 6.06
CA ARG A 51 8.09 19.93 6.46
C ARG A 51 7.03 19.37 7.41
N ALA A 52 7.02 18.05 7.61
CA ALA A 52 6.38 17.38 8.73
C ALA A 52 7.14 17.67 10.05
N SER A 53 7.10 18.92 10.49
CA SER A 53 7.60 19.30 11.81
C SER A 53 6.81 18.56 12.91
N PRO A 54 7.43 18.18 14.05
CA PRO A 54 6.72 17.61 15.20
C PRO A 54 5.56 18.50 15.72
N ARG A 55 5.54 19.79 15.35
CA ARG A 55 4.43 20.72 15.64
C ARG A 55 3.20 20.56 14.74
N ARG A 56 3.32 19.85 13.60
CA ARG A 56 2.24 19.65 12.61
C ARG A 56 1.45 18.35 12.79
N GLY A 57 1.80 17.53 13.80
CA GLY A 57 1.01 16.41 14.28
C GLY A 57 1.00 15.17 13.38
N ARG A 58 0.38 14.08 13.85
CA ARG A 58 0.16 12.83 13.09
C ARG A 58 -0.70 13.03 11.82
N ALA A 59 -1.49 14.10 11.75
CA ALA A 59 -2.51 14.29 10.73
C ALA A 59 -2.02 14.30 9.27
N PRO A 60 -0.92 14.97 8.89
CA PRO A 60 -0.42 14.92 7.50
C PRO A 60 -0.01 13.52 7.07
N PHE A 61 0.60 12.76 7.99
CA PHE A 61 0.98 11.37 7.73
C PHE A 61 -0.26 10.47 7.62
N GLU A 62 -1.24 10.60 8.51
CA GLU A 62 -2.49 9.82 8.43
C GLU A 62 -3.27 10.12 7.13
N HIS A 63 -3.27 11.37 6.68
CA HIS A 63 -3.88 11.73 5.39
C HIS A 63 -3.15 11.06 4.22
N TYR A 64 -1.81 11.16 4.17
CA TYR A 64 -0.99 10.48 3.17
C TYR A 64 -1.24 8.97 3.17
N ARG A 65 -1.19 8.34 4.35
CA ARG A 65 -1.47 6.91 4.52
C ARG A 65 -2.84 6.53 3.98
N THR A 66 -3.86 7.32 4.27
CA THR A 66 -5.23 7.06 3.78
C THR A 66 -5.29 7.06 2.25
N VAL A 67 -4.76 8.11 1.60
CA VAL A 67 -4.82 8.21 0.13
C VAL A 67 -3.91 7.20 -0.56
N SER A 68 -2.76 6.88 0.04
CA SER A 68 -1.84 5.86 -0.46
C SER A 68 -2.46 4.46 -0.38
N PHE A 69 -3.16 4.15 0.73
CA PHE A 69 -3.87 2.89 0.89
C PHE A 69 -5.04 2.76 -0.09
N ILE A 70 -5.86 3.80 -0.25
CA ILE A 70 -7.01 3.79 -1.18
C ILE A 70 -6.53 3.56 -2.63
N SER A 71 -5.49 4.25 -3.06
CA SER A 71 -4.94 4.07 -4.42
C SER A 71 -4.33 2.68 -4.62
N THR A 72 -3.63 2.15 -3.63
CA THR A 72 -3.12 0.77 -3.65
C THR A 72 -4.26 -0.25 -3.72
N MET A 73 -5.32 -0.06 -2.93
CA MET A 73 -6.50 -0.94 -2.94
C MET A 73 -7.22 -0.93 -4.28
N ALA A 74 -7.38 0.26 -4.88
CA ALA A 74 -8.00 0.39 -6.18
C ALA A 74 -7.24 -0.43 -7.23
N GLU A 75 -5.92 -0.29 -7.28
CA GLU A 75 -5.08 -1.03 -8.22
C GLU A 75 -5.05 -2.54 -7.92
N TYR A 76 -5.08 -2.95 -6.65
CA TYR A 76 -5.17 -4.35 -6.25
C TYR A 76 -6.45 -5.02 -6.79
N VAL A 77 -7.60 -4.37 -6.59
CA VAL A 77 -8.88 -4.87 -7.11
C VAL A 77 -8.90 -4.84 -8.64
N HIS A 78 -8.32 -3.80 -9.24
CA HIS A 78 -8.22 -3.64 -10.69
C HIS A 78 -7.41 -4.79 -11.31
N GLY A 79 -6.23 -5.10 -10.75
CA GLY A 79 -5.36 -6.19 -11.18
C GLY A 79 -5.94 -7.59 -10.94
N LEU A 80 -6.90 -7.74 -10.01
CA LEU A 80 -7.67 -8.98 -9.89
C LEU A 80 -8.72 -9.14 -11.01
N TRP A 81 -9.24 -8.05 -11.56
CA TRP A 81 -10.28 -8.12 -12.59
C TRP A 81 -9.71 -8.29 -14.00
N HIS A 82 -8.58 -7.64 -14.30
CA HIS A 82 -7.93 -7.74 -15.61
C HIS A 82 -6.46 -7.32 -15.54
N ASP A 83 -5.72 -7.60 -16.61
CA ASP A 83 -4.33 -7.21 -16.75
C ASP A 83 -4.15 -5.69 -16.69
N VAL A 84 -3.28 -5.25 -15.80
CA VAL A 84 -2.90 -3.85 -15.63
C VAL A 84 -1.53 -3.58 -16.23
N GLN A 85 -1.40 -2.43 -16.88
CA GLN A 85 -0.11 -1.93 -17.31
C GLN A 85 0.49 -1.11 -16.17
N ILE A 86 1.61 -1.59 -15.61
CA ILE A 86 2.29 -0.87 -14.54
C ILE A 86 2.95 0.38 -15.11
N ARG A 87 2.66 1.53 -14.52
CA ARG A 87 3.31 2.79 -14.87
C ARG A 87 4.70 2.86 -14.25
N ILE A 88 5.68 3.29 -15.04
CA ILE A 88 7.09 3.39 -14.64
C ILE A 88 7.55 4.82 -14.89
N GLY A 89 8.25 5.41 -13.93
CA GLY A 89 8.68 6.81 -13.97
C GLY A 89 9.16 7.26 -12.59
N ALA A 90 9.76 8.44 -12.50
CA ALA A 90 10.28 8.97 -11.24
C ALA A 90 9.15 9.37 -10.27
N GLU A 91 7.98 9.69 -10.83
CA GLU A 91 6.72 9.98 -10.15
C GLU A 91 5.93 8.73 -9.76
N HIS A 92 6.22 7.59 -10.38
CA HIS A 92 5.50 6.34 -10.16
C HIS A 92 6.15 5.49 -9.08
N LEU A 93 5.32 4.74 -8.34
CA LEU A 93 5.80 3.85 -7.29
C LEU A 93 6.76 2.81 -7.89
N PRO A 94 7.99 2.64 -7.36
CA PRO A 94 8.91 1.66 -7.90
C PRO A 94 8.40 0.23 -7.68
N LEU A 95 8.74 -0.67 -8.61
CA LEU A 95 8.22 -2.05 -8.65
C LEU A 95 8.39 -2.82 -7.33
N PRO A 96 9.54 -2.77 -6.62
CA PRO A 96 9.69 -3.49 -5.35
C PRO A 96 8.72 -3.01 -4.27
N GLN A 97 8.43 -1.70 -4.21
CA GLN A 97 7.46 -1.12 -3.28
C GLN A 97 6.04 -1.51 -3.67
N LEU A 98 5.71 -1.42 -4.97
CA LEU A 98 4.41 -1.86 -5.49
C LEU A 98 4.15 -3.33 -5.14
N ARG A 99 5.11 -4.22 -5.40
CA ARG A 99 5.01 -5.64 -5.08
C ARG A 99 4.73 -5.86 -3.60
N ARG A 100 5.52 -5.25 -2.70
CA ARG A 100 5.32 -5.38 -1.25
C ARG A 100 3.95 -4.91 -0.79
N ARG A 101 3.44 -3.80 -1.33
CA ARG A 101 2.10 -3.30 -1.02
C ARG A 101 1.00 -4.25 -1.52
N MET A 102 1.14 -4.78 -2.72
CA MET A 102 0.20 -5.77 -3.30
C MET A 102 0.19 -7.08 -2.53
N GLU A 103 1.36 -7.57 -2.08
CA GLU A 103 1.48 -8.75 -1.23
C GLU A 103 0.79 -8.55 0.12
N LEU A 104 0.97 -7.38 0.75
CA LEU A 104 0.27 -7.03 2.00
C LEU A 104 -1.24 -7.01 1.80
N LEU A 105 -1.75 -6.45 0.70
CA LEU A 105 -3.18 -6.47 0.39
C LEU A 105 -3.69 -7.89 0.10
N ALA A 106 -2.89 -8.75 -0.54
CA ALA A 106 -3.24 -10.16 -0.72
C ALA A 106 -3.29 -10.94 0.60
N GLU A 107 -2.49 -10.55 1.60
CA GLU A 107 -2.60 -11.11 2.96
C GLU A 107 -3.86 -10.59 3.68
N MET A 108 -4.18 -9.30 3.52
CA MET A 108 -5.38 -8.67 4.11
C MET A 108 -6.70 -9.15 3.50
N PHE A 109 -6.72 -9.28 2.18
CA PHE A 109 -7.90 -9.55 1.38
C PHE A 109 -7.56 -10.65 0.36
N PRO A 110 -7.42 -11.91 0.81
CA PRO A 110 -7.00 -13.00 -0.05
C PRO A 110 -7.85 -13.09 -1.33
N PRO A 111 -7.21 -13.21 -2.51
CA PRO A 111 -7.93 -13.40 -3.76
C PRO A 111 -8.84 -14.64 -3.70
N ASN A 112 -9.97 -14.57 -4.41
CA ASN A 112 -10.81 -15.75 -4.60
C ASN A 112 -10.04 -16.84 -5.36
N PRO A 113 -10.37 -18.13 -5.14
CA PRO A 113 -9.77 -19.22 -5.91
C PRO A 113 -9.83 -18.97 -7.41
N GLY A 114 -8.70 -19.14 -8.10
CA GLY A 114 -8.56 -18.88 -9.53
C GLY A 114 -8.10 -17.47 -9.91
N TYR A 115 -8.08 -16.53 -8.97
CA TYR A 115 -7.57 -15.18 -9.17
C TYR A 115 -6.18 -15.01 -8.52
N ARG A 116 -5.30 -14.26 -9.17
CA ARG A 116 -3.97 -13.91 -8.66
C ARG A 116 -3.62 -12.49 -9.06
N VAL A 117 -3.01 -11.74 -8.16
CA VAL A 117 -2.52 -10.38 -8.45
C VAL A 117 -1.23 -10.41 -9.27
N PHE A 118 -0.41 -11.44 -9.07
CA PHE A 118 0.82 -11.63 -9.84
C PHE A 118 0.64 -12.79 -10.82
N SER A 119 1.01 -12.56 -12.07
CA SER A 119 1.10 -13.59 -13.10
C SER A 119 2.14 -14.64 -12.72
N ALA A 120 1.87 -15.90 -13.02
CA ALA A 120 2.77 -17.02 -12.70
C ALA A 120 4.14 -16.93 -13.41
N GLU A 121 4.21 -16.16 -14.50
CA GLU A 121 5.42 -15.90 -15.31
C GLU A 121 6.34 -14.83 -14.67
N MET A 122 5.83 -14.00 -13.75
CA MET A 122 6.63 -12.98 -13.05
C MET A 122 7.24 -13.61 -11.79
N GLY A 123 8.49 -14.07 -11.89
CA GLY A 123 9.25 -14.63 -10.77
C GLY A 123 9.34 -13.68 -9.56
N LYS A 124 9.74 -14.22 -8.40
CA LYS A 124 9.91 -13.43 -7.16
C LYS A 124 11.08 -12.43 -7.20
N ASP A 125 11.91 -12.50 -8.23
CA ASP A 125 13.22 -11.82 -8.28
C ASP A 125 13.30 -10.66 -9.30
N GLU A 126 12.16 -10.18 -9.80
CA GLU A 126 12.05 -8.93 -10.60
C GLU A 126 11.37 -7.80 -9.82
#